data_AF-A0A925LM80-F1
#
_entry.id   AF-A0A925LM80-F1
#
_cell.length_a   1.000
_cell.length_b   1.000
_cell.length_c   1.000
_cell.angle_alpha   90.00
_cell.angle_beta   90.00
_cell.angle_gamma   90.00
#
_symmetry.space_group_name_H-M   'P 1'
#
loop_
_entity.id
_entity.type
_entity.pdbx_description
1 polymer ?
#
loop_
_entity_poly.entity_id
_entity_poly.type
_entity_poly.pdbx_seq_one_letter_code
_entity_poly.pdbx_strand_id
1 'polypeptide(L)' 'MIKTATFEALLEDAVPDGQGGYTFQLEGKSYTIQDKDEVRKIAEQHGYIIIY' A
#
# COMPACT_ATOMS: atom_id res chain seq x y z
N MET A 1 -19.38 2.59 2.58
CA MET A 1 -18.53 3.57 3.28
C MET A 1 -17.43 3.95 2.32
N ILE A 2 -17.14 5.24 2.10
CA ILE A 2 -16.03 5.64 1.23
C ILE A 2 -14.74 5.37 2.00
N LYS A 3 -13.83 4.57 1.43
CA LYS A 3 -12.50 4.32 2.03
C LYS A 3 -11.54 5.34 1.44
N THR A 4 -10.89 6.11 2.30
CA THR A 4 -9.89 7.11 1.90
C THR A 4 -8.59 6.83 2.63
N ALA A 5 -7.47 6.90 1.92
CA ALA A 5 -6.14 6.77 2.51
C ALA A 5 -5.21 7.81 1.88
N THR A 6 -4.32 8.39 2.67
CA THR A 6 -3.26 9.23 2.13
C THR A 6 -2.16 8.34 1.55
N PHE A 7 -1.54 8.80 0.46
CA PHE A 7 -0.42 8.07 -0.13
C PHE A 7 0.72 7.88 0.87
N GLU A 8 1.01 8.89 1.68
CA GLU A 8 2.03 8.83 2.74
C GLU A 8 1.75 7.71 3.75
N ALA A 9 0.50 7.56 4.23
CA ALA A 9 0.16 6.48 5.16
C ALA A 9 0.39 5.09 4.53
N LEU A 10 0.04 4.93 3.25
CA LEU A 10 0.27 3.67 2.53
C LEU A 10 1.77 3.39 2.33
N LEU A 11 2.59 4.42 2.16
CA LEU A 11 4.05 4.30 2.06
C LEU A 11 4.70 3.93 3.39
N GLU A 12 4.14 4.38 4.51
CA GLU A 12 4.57 4.03 5.87
C GLU A 12 4.27 2.55 6.17
N ASP A 13 3.13 2.04 5.69
CA ASP A 13 2.76 0.62 5.80
C ASP A 13 3.58 -0.31 4.87
N ALA A 14 4.30 0.25 3.91
CA ALA A 14 5.21 -0.49 3.02
C ALA A 14 6.62 -0.57 3.62
N VAL A 15 6.87 -1.68 4.33
CA VAL A 15 8.14 -1.97 5.00
C VAL A 15 9.07 -2.81 4.12
N PRO A 16 10.38 -2.56 4.10
CA PRO A 16 11.32 -3.35 3.30
C PRO A 16 11.33 -4.82 3.76
N ASP A 17 11.31 -5.75 2.81
CA ASP A 17 11.24 -7.20 3.08
C ASP A 17 12.62 -7.86 3.29
N GLY A 18 13.70 -7.10 3.09
CA GLY A 18 15.08 -7.58 3.21
C GLY A 18 15.59 -8.37 1.99
N GLN A 19 14.78 -8.55 0.95
CA GLN A 19 15.13 -9.23 -0.31
C GLN A 19 15.26 -8.25 -1.48
N GLY A 20 15.09 -6.96 -1.24
CA GLY A 20 15.13 -5.90 -2.26
C GLY A 20 13.74 -5.44 -2.71
N GLY A 21 12.67 -5.89 -2.04
CA GLY A 21 11.32 -5.37 -2.21
C GLY A 21 10.76 -4.80 -0.92
N TYR A 22 9.44 -4.67 -0.88
CA TYR A 22 8.67 -4.21 0.26
C TYR A 22 7.50 -5.17 0.52
N THR A 23 7.20 -5.38 1.79
CA THR A 23 5.94 -5.96 2.24
C THR A 23 5.01 -4.84 2.62
N PHE A 24 3.88 -4.77 1.93
CA PHE A 24 2.80 -3.83 2.21
C PHE A 24 1.62 -4.58 2.82
N GLN A 25 1.09 -4.08 3.93
CA GLN A 25 -0.09 -4.66 4.57
C GLN A 25 -1.30 -3.75 4.38
N LEU A 26 -2.40 -4.30 3.87
CA LEU A 26 -3.66 -3.60 3.71
C LEU A 26 -4.83 -4.49 4.12
N GLU A 27 -5.65 -4.02 5.07
CA GLU A 27 -6.82 -4.74 5.60
C GLU A 27 -6.50 -6.18 6.06
N GLY A 28 -5.32 -6.40 6.66
CA GLY A 28 -4.87 -7.71 7.13
C GLY A 28 -4.36 -8.65 6.03
N LYS A 29 -4.29 -8.20 4.77
CA LYS A 29 -3.61 -8.91 3.68
C LYS A 29 -2.21 -8.34 3.49
N SER A 30 -1.23 -9.24 3.35
CA SER A 30 0.15 -8.87 3.03
C SER A 30 0.41 -9.01 1.53
N TYR A 31 1.07 -8.03 0.96
CA TYR A 31 1.44 -7.94 -0.44
C TYR A 31 2.95 -7.74 -0.54
N THR A 32 3.62 -8.52 -1.38
CA THR A 32 5.01 -8.26 -1.75
C THR A 32 5.03 -7.39 -2.99
N ILE A 33 5.64 -6.22 -2.89
CA ILE A 33 5.79 -5.25 -3.98
C ILE A 33 7.28 -4.97 -4.21
N GLN A 34 7.66 -4.68 -5.43
CA GLN A 34 9.04 -4.31 -5.73
C GLN A 34 9.24 -2.81 -5.63
N ASP A 35 8.20 -2.04 -5.94
CA ASP A 35 8.22 -0.59 -5.87
C ASP A 35 7.16 -0.09 -4.88
N LYS A 36 7.52 0.90 -4.05
CA LYS A 36 6.59 1.50 -3.10
C LYS A 36 5.40 2.17 -3.78
N ASP A 37 5.53 2.64 -5.01
CA ASP A 37 4.44 3.24 -5.77
C ASP A 37 3.31 2.22 -6.08
N GLU A 38 3.59 0.92 -6.01
CA GLU A 38 2.57 -0.13 -6.20
C GLU A 38 1.49 -0.15 -5.11
N VAL A 39 1.74 0.44 -3.92
CA VAL A 39 0.73 0.54 -2.85
C VAL A 39 -0.53 1.25 -3.31
N ARG A 40 -0.41 2.22 -4.24
CA ARG A 40 -1.56 2.97 -4.78
C ARG A 40 -2.48 2.04 -5.57
N LYS A 41 -1.91 1.18 -6.43
CA LYS A 41 -2.67 0.25 -7.26
C LYS A 41 -3.39 -0.76 -6.38
N ILE A 42 -2.72 -1.25 -5.34
CA ILE A 42 -3.31 -2.19 -4.38
C ILE A 42 -4.46 -1.51 -3.64
N ALA A 43 -4.24 -0.32 -3.09
CA ALA A 43 -5.28 0.42 -2.38
C ALA A 43 -6.49 0.78 -3.29
N GLU A 44 -6.26 1.22 -4.53
CA GLU A 44 -7.31 1.46 -5.52
C GLU A 44 -8.12 0.19 -5.83
N GLN A 45 -7.48 -0.98 -5.93
CA GLN A 45 -8.15 -2.27 -6.11
C GLN A 45 -9.07 -2.63 -4.94
N HIS A 46 -8.75 -2.16 -3.73
CA HIS A 46 -9.60 -2.32 -2.54
C HIS A 46 -10.67 -1.21 -2.40
N GLY A 47 -10.76 -0.32 -3.38
CA GLY A 47 -11.72 0.78 -3.42
C GLY A 47 -11.33 1.97 -2.55
N TYR A 48 -10.05 2.13 -2.23
CA TYR A 48 -9.55 3.34 -1.58
C TYR A 48 -9.44 4.48 -2.59
N ILE A 49 -9.89 5.66 -2.18
CA ILE A 49 -9.55 6.91 -2.84
C ILE A 49 -8.24 7.40 -2.24
N ILE A 50 -7.20 7.46 -3.07
CA ILE A 50 -5.88 7.96 -2.67
C ILE A 50 -5.94 9.49 -2.61
N ILE A 51 -5.48 10.04 -1.49
CA ILE A 51 -5.33 11.48 -1.28
C ILE A 51 -3.84 11.80 -1.20
N TYR A 52 -3.42 12.89 -1.85
CA TYR A 52 -2.03 13.36 -1.91
C TYR A 52 -1.81 14.53 -0.96
#